data_AF-A0A1W9TJR0-F1
#
_entry.id   AF-A0A1W9TJR0-F1
#
_cell.length_a   1.000
_cell.length_b   1.000
_cell.length_c   1.000
_cell.angle_alpha   90.00
_cell.angle_beta   90.00
_cell.angle_gamma   90.00
#
_symmetry.space_group_name_H-M   'P 1'
#
loop_
_entity.id
_entity.type
_entity.pdbx_description
1 polymer ?
#
loop_
_entity_poly.entity_id
_entity_poly.type
_entity_poly.pdbx_seq_one_letter_code
_entity_poly.pdbx_strand_id
1 'polypeptide(L)'
;MNNNYNDFIKEAFIRPIRTVTLVDDEYPTMDVFISGELSKEKEDNKPHLKDLISICREPSNNWMLDVYDGIPQNTDGEKLFSSRLHNSDLLILDYHLGGPGDDEPGWDALKVLQHLASKPHFNLVAIYTKGYEGGDIERIIKDIVCSLQKVPVIKEIHEKLAEIIDGALDDWSLEIDGIQTKLVDSITDLDFLSSVREYGDDHK
;
A
#
# COMPACT_ATOMS: atom_id res chain seq x y z
N MET A 1 -35.57 2.76 13.24
CA MET A 1 -34.12 2.52 13.39
C MET A 1 -33.46 3.13 12.17
N ASN A 2 -32.72 4.22 12.34
CA ASN A 2 -32.05 4.90 11.24
C ASN A 2 -30.67 4.25 11.12
N ASN A 3 -30.57 3.10 10.43
CA ASN A 3 -29.28 2.46 10.21
C ASN A 3 -28.45 3.40 9.35
N ASN A 4 -27.38 3.94 9.94
CA ASN A 4 -26.45 4.79 9.22
C ASN A 4 -25.66 3.88 8.27
N TYR A 5 -25.26 4.40 7.11
CA TYR A 5 -24.39 3.67 6.17
C TYR A 5 -23.17 3.04 6.86
N ASN A 6 -22.61 3.75 7.84
CA ASN A 6 -21.51 3.28 8.68
C ASN A 6 -21.81 1.97 9.44
N ASP A 7 -23.05 1.73 9.85
CA ASP A 7 -23.42 0.52 10.59
C ASP A 7 -23.35 -0.71 9.67
N PHE A 8 -23.75 -0.56 8.40
CA PHE A 8 -23.63 -1.61 7.39
C PHE A 8 -22.16 -1.91 7.06
N ILE A 9 -21.31 -0.88 6.93
CA ILE A 9 -19.86 -1.07 6.72
C ILE A 9 -19.24 -1.85 7.87
N LYS A 10 -19.57 -1.47 9.12
CA LYS A 10 -19.07 -2.17 10.31
C LYS A 10 -19.54 -3.62 10.35
N GLU A 11 -20.80 -3.89 10.04
CA GLU A 11 -21.36 -5.24 10.03
C GLU A 11 -20.76 -6.13 8.94
N ALA A 12 -20.51 -5.59 7.75
CA ALA A 12 -20.01 -6.34 6.61
C ALA A 12 -18.49 -6.56 6.61
N PHE A 13 -17.70 -5.58 7.08
CA PHE A 13 -16.23 -5.62 6.92
C PHE A 13 -15.46 -5.67 8.23
N ILE A 14 -15.98 -5.11 9.32
CA ILE A 14 -15.22 -5.01 10.59
C ILE A 14 -15.59 -6.14 11.57
N ARG A 15 -16.89 -6.35 11.80
CA ARG A 15 -17.38 -7.41 12.71
C ARG A 15 -16.99 -8.84 12.31
N PRO A 16 -16.86 -9.18 11.01
CA PRO A 16 -16.49 -10.52 10.61
C PRO A 16 -15.01 -10.86 10.79
N ILE A 17 -14.13 -9.89 11.07
CA ILE A 17 -12.69 -10.12 11.22
C ILE A 17 -12.44 -11.16 12.33
N ARG A 18 -11.72 -12.23 11.99
CA ARG A 18 -11.27 -13.29 12.91
C ARG A 18 -9.77 -13.50 12.85
N THR A 19 -9.15 -13.28 11.71
CA THR A 19 -7.72 -13.48 11.52
C THR A 19 -7.05 -12.16 11.18
N VAL A 20 -5.96 -11.88 11.90
CA VAL A 20 -5.14 -10.68 11.74
C VAL A 20 -3.70 -11.13 11.52
N THR A 21 -3.06 -10.57 10.50
CA THR A 21 -1.63 -10.77 10.26
C THR A 21 -0.94 -9.43 10.38
N LEU A 22 0.14 -9.36 11.16
CA LEU A 22 1.03 -8.22 11.25
C LEU A 22 2.31 -8.52 10.47
N VAL A 23 2.71 -7.63 9.58
CA VAL A 23 3.98 -7.70 8.85
C VAL A 23 4.78 -6.44 9.16
N ASP A 24 5.86 -6.61 9.91
CA ASP A 24 6.70 -5.54 10.44
C ASP A 24 8.04 -6.16 10.87
N ASP A 25 9.14 -5.65 10.31
CA ASP A 25 10.49 -6.18 10.52
C ASP A 25 11.07 -5.83 11.90
N GLU A 26 10.53 -4.82 12.57
CA GLU A 26 10.90 -4.41 13.92
C GLU A 26 10.30 -5.30 15.02
N TYR A 27 9.28 -6.13 14.70
CA TYR A 27 8.70 -7.09 15.64
C TYR A 27 9.26 -8.51 15.49
N PRO A 28 9.35 -9.29 16.58
CA PRO A 28 9.63 -10.71 16.50
C PRO A 28 8.42 -11.49 16.01
N THR A 29 8.67 -12.52 15.20
CA THR A 29 7.64 -13.51 14.84
C THR A 29 7.16 -14.24 16.09
N MET A 30 5.97 -14.84 16.03
CA MET A 30 5.39 -15.54 17.19
C MET A 30 6.28 -16.67 17.72
N ASP A 31 6.97 -17.40 16.85
CA ASP A 31 7.91 -18.46 17.23
C ASP A 31 9.12 -17.92 18.00
N VAL A 32 9.73 -16.83 17.50
CA VAL A 32 10.87 -16.16 18.14
C VAL A 32 10.46 -15.50 19.45
N PHE A 33 9.25 -14.93 19.50
CA PHE A 33 8.69 -14.34 20.72
C PHE A 33 8.52 -15.39 21.82
N ILE A 34 8.13 -16.63 21.48
CA ILE A 34 7.98 -17.74 22.42
C ILE A 34 9.33 -18.33 22.81
N SER A 35 10.27 -18.50 21.87
CA SER A 35 11.60 -19.04 22.16
C SER A 35 12.44 -18.11 23.04
N GLY A 36 12.20 -16.79 22.95
CA GLY A 36 12.89 -15.77 23.72
C GLY A 36 14.26 -15.38 23.15
N GLU A 37 14.63 -15.92 21.99
CA GLU A 37 15.88 -15.61 21.27
C GLU A 37 15.75 -14.31 20.46
N LEU A 38 15.58 -13.19 21.16
CA LEU A 38 15.36 -11.88 20.56
C LEU A 38 16.67 -11.13 20.29
N SER A 39 16.74 -10.40 19.18
CA SER A 39 17.71 -9.32 19.00
C SER A 39 17.36 -8.16 19.94
N LYS A 40 18.33 -7.29 20.25
CA LYS A 40 18.11 -6.12 21.13
C LYS A 40 16.99 -5.21 20.62
N GLU A 41 16.96 -4.93 19.32
CA GLU A 41 15.95 -4.09 18.67
C GLU A 41 14.53 -4.66 18.86
N LYS A 42 14.37 -5.98 18.66
CA LYS A 42 13.08 -6.67 18.85
C LYS A 42 12.70 -6.81 20.32
N GLU A 43 13.68 -6.81 21.21
CA GLU A 43 13.46 -6.81 22.66
C GLU A 43 12.86 -5.48 23.15
N ASP A 44 13.35 -4.36 22.62
CA ASP A 44 12.83 -3.01 22.92
C ASP A 44 11.38 -2.83 22.45
N ASN A 45 11.02 -3.44 21.31
CA ASN A 45 9.66 -3.40 20.74
C ASN A 45 8.69 -4.45 21.31
N LYS A 46 9.18 -5.37 22.15
CA LYS A 46 8.39 -6.42 22.80
C LYS A 46 7.17 -5.90 23.60
N PRO A 47 7.23 -4.77 24.34
CA PRO A 47 6.07 -4.23 25.05
C PRO A 47 4.94 -3.83 24.10
N HIS A 48 5.26 -3.14 23.00
CA HIS A 48 4.27 -2.74 22.00
C HIS A 48 3.58 -3.95 21.36
N LEU A 49 4.35 -5.00 21.04
CA LEU A 49 3.76 -6.24 20.53
C LEU A 49 2.83 -6.91 21.56
N LYS A 50 3.16 -6.89 22.85
CA LYS A 50 2.28 -7.41 23.91
C LYS A 50 0.97 -6.64 24.00
N ASP A 51 1.01 -5.33 23.81
CA ASP A 51 -0.19 -4.50 23.81
C ASP A 51 -1.07 -4.83 22.60
N LEU A 52 -0.48 -5.01 21.41
CA LEU A 52 -1.20 -5.47 20.21
C LEU A 52 -1.84 -6.86 20.40
N ILE A 53 -1.09 -7.81 20.97
CA ILE A 53 -1.62 -9.15 21.31
C ILE A 53 -2.79 -9.02 22.28
N SER A 54 -2.69 -8.11 23.26
CA SER A 54 -3.74 -7.91 24.26
C SER A 54 -5.01 -7.37 23.62
N ILE A 55 -4.90 -6.36 22.75
CA ILE A 55 -6.03 -5.79 21.99
C ILE A 55 -6.70 -6.85 21.11
N CYS A 56 -5.91 -7.65 20.39
CA CYS A 56 -6.45 -8.70 19.52
C CYS A 56 -7.23 -9.76 20.33
N ARG A 57 -6.77 -10.07 21.54
CA ARG A 57 -7.37 -11.08 22.43
C ARG A 57 -8.50 -10.54 23.30
N GLU A 58 -8.81 -9.26 23.25
CA GLU A 58 -9.96 -8.72 23.97
C GLU A 58 -11.25 -9.44 23.55
N PRO A 59 -12.19 -9.69 24.47
CA PRO A 59 -13.46 -10.39 24.15
C PRO A 59 -14.29 -9.70 23.07
N SER A 60 -14.11 -8.39 22.89
CA SER A 60 -14.74 -7.56 21.86
C SER A 60 -14.26 -7.90 20.44
N ASN A 61 -12.97 -8.25 20.30
CA ASN A 61 -12.32 -8.48 19.01
C ASN A 61 -12.22 -9.99 18.70
N ASN A 62 -11.69 -10.77 19.65
CA ASN A 62 -11.48 -12.21 19.52
C ASN A 62 -10.75 -12.58 18.21
N TRP A 63 -9.66 -11.86 17.94
CA TRP A 63 -8.84 -12.02 16.74
C TRP A 63 -7.67 -12.96 16.98
N MET A 64 -7.40 -13.83 16.01
CA MET A 64 -6.20 -14.64 15.94
C MET A 64 -5.10 -13.81 15.26
N LEU A 65 -4.09 -13.41 16.03
CA LEU A 65 -2.95 -12.64 15.54
C LEU A 65 -1.78 -13.57 15.18
N ASP A 66 -1.20 -13.31 14.01
CA ASP A 66 0.10 -13.85 13.59
C ASP A 66 1.05 -12.71 13.20
N VAL A 67 2.36 -12.90 13.38
CA VAL A 67 3.38 -11.84 13.21
C VAL A 67 4.52 -12.33 12.32
N TYR A 68 4.83 -11.55 11.29
CA TYR A 68 5.87 -11.81 10.30
C TYR A 68 6.85 -10.65 10.24
N ASP A 69 8.13 -10.97 10.07
CA ASP A 69 9.24 -10.01 10.04
C ASP A 69 9.55 -9.46 8.66
N GLY A 70 8.65 -9.62 7.68
CA GLY A 70 8.81 -9.08 6.33
C GLY A 70 9.92 -9.73 5.48
N ILE A 71 10.71 -10.65 6.01
CA ILE A 71 11.85 -11.27 5.29
C ILE A 71 11.35 -12.41 4.40
N PRO A 72 11.46 -12.33 3.05
CA PRO A 72 11.20 -13.46 2.18
C PRO A 72 12.31 -14.51 2.39
N GLN A 73 12.03 -15.54 3.17
CA GLN A 73 13.02 -16.56 3.53
C GLN A 73 13.53 -17.45 2.36
N ASN A 74 13.23 -17.17 1.09
CA ASN A 74 13.82 -17.89 -0.05
C ASN A 74 13.86 -17.03 -1.33
N THR A 75 14.82 -17.35 -2.20
CA THR A 75 15.02 -16.83 -3.57
C THR A 75 13.81 -17.04 -4.52
N ASP A 76 12.81 -17.80 -4.09
CA ASP A 76 11.48 -17.97 -4.68
C ASP A 76 10.41 -17.24 -3.83
N GLY A 77 10.64 -15.96 -3.53
CA GLY A 77 9.92 -15.16 -2.51
C GLY A 77 8.39 -15.08 -2.65
N GLU A 78 7.83 -15.47 -3.79
CA GLU A 78 6.39 -15.43 -4.05
C GLU A 78 5.59 -16.55 -3.36
N LYS A 79 6.19 -17.72 -3.10
CA LYS A 79 5.42 -18.90 -2.62
C LYS A 79 5.15 -18.92 -1.11
N LEU A 80 5.97 -18.26 -0.31
CA LEU A 80 5.82 -18.26 1.16
C LEU A 80 4.91 -17.13 1.65
N PHE A 81 5.03 -15.93 1.07
CA PHE A 81 4.10 -14.82 1.35
C PHE A 81 2.66 -15.19 0.98
N SER A 82 2.47 -15.81 -0.19
CA SER A 82 1.15 -16.21 -0.67
C SER A 82 0.48 -17.26 0.23
N SER A 83 1.14 -18.40 0.49
CA SER A 83 0.52 -19.54 1.18
C SER A 83 0.06 -19.26 2.62
N ARG A 84 0.72 -18.34 3.35
CA ARG A 84 0.37 -18.02 4.75
C ARG A 84 -0.55 -16.81 4.89
N LEU A 85 -0.49 -15.83 3.98
CA LEU A 85 -1.41 -14.68 3.96
C LEU A 85 -2.79 -15.01 3.38
N HIS A 86 -2.96 -16.16 2.72
CA HIS A 86 -4.19 -16.56 2.03
C HIS A 86 -5.45 -16.68 2.90
N ASN A 87 -5.34 -16.64 4.24
CA ASN A 87 -6.47 -16.79 5.15
C ASN A 87 -6.59 -15.66 6.19
N SER A 88 -5.97 -14.49 5.95
CA SER A 88 -6.14 -13.33 6.84
C SER A 88 -7.29 -12.44 6.38
N ASP A 89 -8.19 -12.09 7.31
CA ASP A 89 -9.24 -11.11 7.07
C ASP A 89 -8.68 -9.68 7.07
N LEU A 90 -7.69 -9.44 7.93
CA LEU A 90 -7.01 -8.16 8.10
C LEU A 90 -5.49 -8.33 8.05
N LEU A 91 -4.80 -7.55 7.22
CA LEU A 91 -3.35 -7.40 7.24
C LEU A 91 -3.00 -6.02 7.78
N ILE A 92 -2.18 -5.97 8.83
CA ILE A 92 -1.50 -4.76 9.28
C ILE A 92 -0.09 -4.82 8.68
N LEU A 93 0.22 -3.87 7.80
CA LEU A 93 1.47 -3.84 7.04
C LEU A 93 2.23 -2.56 7.39
N ASP A 94 3.45 -2.69 7.90
CA ASP A 94 4.36 -1.55 7.95
C ASP A 94 4.74 -1.13 6.53
N TYR A 95 4.73 0.17 6.25
CA TYR A 95 5.10 0.68 4.92
C TYR A 95 6.61 0.61 4.70
N HIS A 96 7.42 0.87 5.72
CA HIS A 96 8.88 0.99 5.60
C HIS A 96 9.61 -0.33 5.85
N LEU A 97 9.05 -1.45 5.36
CA LEU A 97 9.69 -2.77 5.48
C LEU A 97 11.09 -2.78 4.87
N GLY A 98 12.04 -3.38 5.60
CA GLY A 98 13.41 -3.59 5.13
C GLY A 98 14.33 -2.39 5.38
N GLY A 99 13.84 -1.36 6.09
CA GLY A 99 14.59 -0.16 6.45
C GLY A 99 15.18 0.66 5.29
N PRO A 100 14.58 0.75 4.08
CA PRO A 100 14.90 1.88 3.23
C PRO A 100 14.44 3.11 4.02
N GLY A 101 15.37 4.01 4.39
CA GLY A 101 15.07 5.09 5.35
C GLY A 101 13.83 5.92 4.94
N ASP A 102 13.29 6.69 5.88
CA ASP A 102 12.00 7.42 5.79
C ASP A 102 11.80 8.32 4.53
N ASP A 103 12.80 8.47 3.66
CA ASP A 103 12.76 9.22 2.40
C ASP A 103 12.51 8.35 1.15
N GLU A 104 12.62 7.02 1.26
CA GLU A 104 12.50 6.09 0.14
C GLU A 104 11.12 5.39 0.13
N PRO A 105 10.56 5.09 -1.05
CA PRO A 105 9.34 4.31 -1.13
C PRO A 105 9.54 2.92 -0.53
N GLY A 106 8.56 2.48 0.25
CA GLY A 106 8.47 1.15 0.83
C GLY A 106 8.24 0.05 -0.21
N TRP A 107 9.23 -0.20 -1.08
CA TRP A 107 9.10 -1.09 -2.24
C TRP A 107 8.62 -2.49 -1.88
N ASP A 108 9.06 -3.03 -0.74
CA ASP A 108 8.65 -4.35 -0.30
C ASP A 108 7.20 -4.38 0.18
N ALA A 109 6.75 -3.33 0.88
CA ALA A 109 5.33 -3.16 1.21
C ALA A 109 4.46 -3.01 -0.06
N LEU A 110 4.91 -2.23 -1.05
CA LEU A 110 4.21 -2.06 -2.32
C LEU A 110 4.08 -3.39 -3.09
N LYS A 111 5.14 -4.21 -3.13
CA LYS A 111 5.07 -5.56 -3.74
C LYS A 111 4.06 -6.47 -3.04
N VAL A 112 4.00 -6.43 -1.70
CA VAL A 112 3.00 -7.19 -0.93
C VAL A 112 1.59 -6.74 -1.30
N LEU A 113 1.34 -5.42 -1.38
CA LEU A 113 0.05 -4.86 -1.78
C LEU A 113 -0.35 -5.27 -3.20
N GLN A 114 0.57 -5.18 -4.17
CA GLN A 114 0.34 -5.63 -5.55
C GLN A 114 0.00 -7.12 -5.61
N HIS A 115 0.73 -7.96 -4.86
CA HIS A 115 0.45 -9.39 -4.80
C HIS A 115 -0.94 -9.66 -4.24
N LEU A 116 -1.34 -8.98 -3.16
CA LEU A 116 -2.66 -9.15 -2.53
C LEU A 116 -3.79 -8.64 -3.42
N ALA A 117 -3.60 -7.53 -4.12
CA ALA A 117 -4.60 -6.99 -5.05
C ALA A 117 -4.91 -7.94 -6.22
N SER A 118 -3.96 -8.81 -6.59
CA SER A 118 -4.19 -9.86 -7.59
C SER A 118 -5.05 -11.03 -7.09
N LYS A 119 -5.35 -11.12 -5.79
CA LYS A 119 -6.04 -12.25 -5.16
C LYS A 119 -7.51 -11.93 -4.86
N PRO A 120 -8.43 -12.89 -5.02
CA PRO A 120 -9.86 -12.68 -4.84
C PRO A 120 -10.36 -12.76 -3.39
N HIS A 121 -9.49 -13.07 -2.41
CA HIS A 121 -9.89 -13.46 -1.06
C HIS A 121 -9.35 -12.57 0.05
N PHE A 122 -8.79 -11.41 -0.28
CA PHE A 122 -8.24 -10.50 0.71
C PHE A 122 -9.16 -9.30 0.93
N ASN A 123 -9.57 -9.05 2.19
CA ASN A 123 -10.64 -8.11 2.50
C ASN A 123 -10.15 -6.73 2.96
N LEU A 124 -9.15 -6.66 3.84
CA LEU A 124 -8.74 -5.38 4.44
C LEU A 124 -7.24 -5.31 4.72
N VAL A 125 -6.57 -4.30 4.18
CA VAL A 125 -5.19 -3.94 4.55
C VAL A 125 -5.21 -2.63 5.32
N ALA A 126 -4.62 -2.62 6.51
CA ALA A 126 -4.32 -1.43 7.28
C ALA A 126 -2.81 -1.16 7.17
N ILE A 127 -2.45 0.03 6.74
CA ILE A 127 -1.05 0.41 6.55
C ILE A 127 -0.61 1.22 7.77
N TYR A 128 0.43 0.73 8.42
CA TYR A 128 1.12 1.42 9.50
C TYR A 128 2.30 2.18 8.90
N THR A 129 2.42 3.48 9.21
CA THR A 129 3.49 4.32 8.67
C THR A 129 3.70 5.57 9.51
N LYS A 130 4.93 6.07 9.52
CA LYS A 130 5.31 7.39 10.07
C LYS A 130 5.14 8.52 9.04
N GLY A 131 4.79 8.21 7.80
CA GLY A 131 4.87 9.15 6.68
C GLY A 131 6.30 9.30 6.15
N TYR A 132 6.46 10.02 5.04
CA TYR A 132 7.77 10.53 4.62
C TYR A 132 8.26 11.63 5.59
N GLU A 133 9.49 12.14 5.41
CA GLU A 133 9.98 13.30 6.16
C GLU A 133 8.91 14.41 6.31
N GLY A 134 8.59 14.76 7.54
CA GLY A 134 7.53 15.72 7.87
C GLY A 134 6.13 15.12 8.08
N GLY A 135 5.99 13.79 8.01
CA GLY A 135 4.72 13.08 8.24
C GLY A 135 3.77 13.10 7.04
N ASP A 136 4.30 13.20 5.83
CA ASP A 136 3.49 13.23 4.60
C ASP A 136 2.92 11.84 4.27
N ILE A 137 1.66 11.64 4.65
CA ILE A 137 0.89 10.42 4.37
C ILE A 137 0.29 10.47 2.95
N GLU A 138 0.03 11.66 2.39
CA GLU A 138 -0.59 11.79 1.06
C GLU A 138 0.30 11.19 -0.01
N ARG A 139 1.61 11.40 0.11
CA ARG A 139 2.58 10.79 -0.80
C ARG A 139 2.57 9.25 -0.75
N ILE A 140 2.44 8.66 0.43
CA ILE A 140 2.31 7.20 0.58
C ILE A 140 1.04 6.69 -0.10
N ILE A 141 -0.08 7.39 0.06
CA ILE A 141 -1.33 7.06 -0.63
C ILE A 141 -1.11 7.09 -2.15
N LYS A 142 -0.41 8.11 -2.67
CA LYS A 142 -0.07 8.20 -4.10
C LYS A 142 0.80 7.03 -4.56
N ASP A 143 1.82 6.66 -3.80
CA ASP A 143 2.69 5.53 -4.13
C ASP A 143 1.90 4.22 -4.21
N ILE A 144 1.03 3.96 -3.22
CA ILE A 144 0.17 2.79 -3.19
C ILE A 144 -0.77 2.78 -4.39
N VAL A 145 -1.50 3.87 -4.63
CA VAL A 145 -2.46 3.95 -5.74
C VAL A 145 -1.74 3.74 -7.07
N CYS A 146 -0.60 4.41 -7.29
CA CYS A 146 0.22 4.26 -8.49
C CYS A 146 0.73 2.83 -8.66
N SER A 147 1.20 2.18 -7.59
CA SER A 147 1.67 0.79 -7.63
C SER A 147 0.56 -0.22 -7.96
N LEU A 148 -0.69 0.09 -7.59
CA LEU A 148 -1.85 -0.76 -7.86
C LEU A 148 -2.46 -0.50 -9.24
N GLN A 149 -2.07 0.59 -9.92
CA GLN A 149 -2.49 0.86 -11.29
C GLN A 149 -1.67 0.06 -12.30
N LYS A 150 -2.22 -0.06 -13.51
CA LYS A 150 -1.46 -0.51 -14.68
C LYS A 150 -0.31 0.46 -14.99
N VAL A 151 0.72 -0.02 -15.65
CA VAL A 151 1.82 0.85 -16.10
C VAL A 151 1.29 1.75 -17.20
N PRO A 152 1.44 3.09 -17.09
CA PRO A 152 1.08 3.98 -18.17
C PRO A 152 1.91 3.65 -19.42
N VAL A 153 1.24 3.29 -20.52
CA VAL A 153 1.92 3.13 -21.80
C VAL A 153 2.11 4.51 -22.40
N ILE A 154 3.30 5.06 -22.24
CA ILE A 154 3.70 6.22 -23.02
C ILE A 154 3.99 5.72 -24.43
N LYS A 155 2.97 5.75 -25.29
CA LYS A 155 3.17 5.51 -26.72
C LYS A 155 3.91 6.72 -27.28
N GLU A 156 5.06 6.48 -27.91
CA GLU A 156 5.73 7.53 -28.67
C GLU A 156 4.72 8.12 -29.66
N ILE A 157 4.45 9.42 -29.51
CA ILE A 157 3.59 10.15 -30.41
C ILE A 157 4.33 10.18 -31.75
N HIS A 158 3.65 9.80 -32.83
CA HIS A 158 4.22 9.87 -34.17
C HIS A 158 4.72 11.30 -34.44
N GLU A 159 5.95 11.45 -34.94
CA GLU A 159 6.67 12.73 -35.08
C GLU A 159 5.79 13.86 -35.67
N LYS A 160 5.06 13.57 -36.76
CA LYS A 160 4.11 14.51 -37.38
C LYS A 160 2.99 15.02 -36.45
N LEU A 161 2.49 14.20 -35.54
CA LEU A 161 1.49 14.61 -34.55
C LEU A 161 2.13 15.46 -33.45
N ALA A 162 3.37 15.13 -33.04
CA ALA A 162 4.12 15.93 -32.09
C ALA A 162 4.36 17.35 -32.62
N GLU A 163 4.79 17.51 -33.88
CA GLU A 163 4.98 18.82 -34.51
C GLU A 163 3.69 19.68 -34.52
N ILE A 164 2.52 19.04 -34.73
CA ILE A 164 1.23 19.76 -34.71
C ILE A 164 0.88 20.21 -33.29
N ILE A 165 1.11 19.34 -32.30
CA ILE A 165 0.84 19.65 -30.88
C ILE A 165 1.76 20.76 -30.41
N ASP A 166 3.06 20.67 -30.71
CA ASP A 166 4.05 21.67 -30.34
C ASP A 166 3.73 23.02 -31.00
N GLY A 167 3.37 23.03 -32.29
CA GLY A 167 2.95 24.25 -32.97
C GLY A 167 1.71 24.89 -32.33
N ALA A 168 0.72 24.09 -31.92
CA ALA A 168 -0.47 24.60 -31.23
C ALA A 168 -0.14 25.13 -29.81
N LEU A 169 0.77 24.47 -29.09
CA LEU A 169 1.24 24.93 -27.78
C LEU A 169 2.03 26.23 -27.89
N ASP A 170 2.87 26.36 -28.91
CA ASP A 170 3.62 27.58 -29.21
C ASP A 170 2.66 28.73 -29.53
N ASP A 171 1.68 28.52 -30.42
CA ASP A 171 0.66 29.51 -30.74
C ASP A 171 -0.12 29.96 -29.49
N TRP A 172 -0.52 29.02 -28.63
CA TRP A 172 -1.22 29.35 -27.39
C TRP A 172 -0.35 30.05 -26.36
N SER A 173 0.95 29.76 -26.33
CA SER A 173 1.89 30.43 -25.44
C SER A 173 2.04 31.92 -25.75
N LEU A 174 1.76 32.35 -26.98
CA LEU A 174 1.73 33.76 -27.38
C LEU A 174 0.55 34.51 -26.75
N GLU A 175 -0.56 33.83 -26.47
CA GLU A 175 -1.79 34.43 -25.92
C GLU A 175 -1.92 34.22 -24.41
N ILE A 176 -1.45 33.08 -23.91
CA ILE A 176 -1.62 32.67 -22.52
C ILE A 176 -0.26 32.27 -21.94
N ASP A 177 0.28 33.14 -21.08
CA ASP A 177 1.49 32.85 -20.34
C ASP A 177 1.31 31.63 -19.42
N GLY A 178 2.31 30.74 -19.45
CA GLY A 178 2.33 29.49 -18.70
C GLY A 178 1.23 28.49 -19.07
N ILE A 179 0.72 28.49 -20.31
CA ILE A 179 -0.37 27.60 -20.75
C ILE A 179 -0.09 26.11 -20.47
N GLN A 180 1.16 25.66 -20.65
CA GLN A 180 1.54 24.27 -20.37
C GLN A 180 1.33 23.90 -18.90
N THR A 181 1.77 24.77 -17.97
CA THR A 181 1.55 24.56 -16.53
C THR A 181 0.07 24.56 -16.19
N LYS A 182 -0.71 25.49 -16.76
CA LYS A 182 -2.16 25.54 -16.55
C LYS A 182 -2.89 24.30 -17.08
N LEU A 183 -2.43 23.72 -18.19
CA LEU A 183 -2.98 22.48 -18.72
C LEU A 183 -2.66 21.30 -17.79
N VAL A 184 -1.43 21.20 -17.31
CA VAL A 184 -1.05 20.17 -16.32
C VAL A 184 -1.86 20.32 -15.04
N ASP A 185 -1.97 21.54 -14.51
CA ASP A 185 -2.73 21.83 -13.29
C ASP A 185 -4.24 21.61 -13.45
N SER A 186 -4.75 21.60 -14.69
CA SER A 186 -6.16 21.34 -14.98
C SER A 186 -6.53 19.86 -14.92
N ILE A 187 -5.53 18.96 -14.98
CA ILE A 187 -5.73 17.52 -14.90
C ILE A 187 -5.64 17.13 -13.43
N THR A 188 -6.74 16.65 -12.86
CA THR A 188 -6.71 16.17 -11.48
C THR A 188 -5.98 14.83 -11.37
N ASP A 189 -5.47 14.51 -10.18
CA ASP A 189 -4.87 13.20 -9.89
C ASP A 189 -5.83 12.05 -10.28
N LEU A 190 -7.14 12.22 -10.08
CA LEU A 190 -8.16 11.23 -10.45
C LEU A 190 -8.34 11.10 -11.96
N ASP A 191 -8.30 12.21 -12.71
CA ASP A 191 -8.40 12.19 -14.17
C ASP A 191 -7.19 11.49 -14.78
N PHE A 192 -6.00 11.78 -14.25
CA PHE A 192 -4.78 11.09 -14.63
C PHE A 192 -4.87 9.58 -14.37
N LEU A 193 -5.24 9.19 -13.15
CA LEU A 193 -5.38 7.77 -12.78
C LEU A 193 -6.44 7.05 -13.63
N SER A 194 -7.55 7.72 -13.95
CA SER A 194 -8.58 7.15 -14.83
C SER A 194 -8.04 6.86 -16.24
N SER A 195 -7.19 7.74 -16.75
CA SER A 195 -6.52 7.59 -18.05
C SER A 195 -5.52 6.43 -18.03
N VAL A 196 -4.72 6.31 -16.96
CA VAL A 196 -3.79 5.18 -16.79
C VAL A 196 -4.54 3.85 -16.72
N ARG A 197 -5.69 3.80 -16.04
CA ARG A 197 -6.52 2.58 -15.98
C ARG A 197 -7.03 2.14 -17.36
N GLU A 198 -7.42 3.08 -18.22
CA GLU A 198 -8.00 2.81 -19.53
C GLU A 198 -6.95 2.47 -20.60
N TYR A 199 -5.78 3.13 -20.54
CA TYR A 199 -4.76 3.05 -21.60
C TYR A 199 -3.44 2.40 -21.16
N GLY A 200 -3.31 2.01 -19.89
CA GLY A 200 -2.14 1.34 -19.34
C GLY A 200 -2.03 -0.14 -19.69
N ASP A 201 -0.81 -0.66 -19.66
CA ASP A 201 -0.49 -2.08 -19.85
C ASP A 201 -0.32 -2.79 -18.50
N ASP A 202 -0.61 -4.09 -18.47
CA ASP A 202 -0.35 -4.90 -17.28
C ASP A 202 1.16 -4.95 -16.99
N HIS A 203 1.54 -4.93 -15.71
CA HIS A 203 2.93 -5.15 -15.29
C HIS A 203 3.44 -6.48 -15.88
N LYS A 204 4.52 -6.42 -16.66
CA LYS A 204 5.24 -7.61 -17.16
C LYS A 204 6.23 -8.13 -16.13
#